data_AF-A0A2R6QER4-F1
#
_entry.id   AF-A0A2R6QER4-F1
#
_cell.length_a   1.000
_cell.length_b   1.000
_cell.length_c   1.000
_cell.angle_alpha   90.00
_cell.angle_beta   90.00
_cell.angle_gamma   90.00
#
_symmetry.space_group_name_H-M   'P 1'
#
loop_
_entity.id
_entity.type
_entity.pdbx_description
1 polymer ?
#
loop_
_entity_poly.entity_id
_entity_poly.type
_entity_poly.pdbx_seq_one_letter_code
_entity_poly.pdbx_strand_id
1 'polypeptide(L)'
;MSTYNLNISINPDDIPLLQKAGYRLCIAKRVNARYTVVWWSGGAFTASNSVTWDAEFQVFGASKFQKGLQVEPVTNPSEIKSGQTVVLDSNGVMHPATGLPDKSGAFRVQLDYPISIGVNAKLRGAWSPISLSLQPFASGVVSLTPIEKVLVWFDTSSSTGIMFSDVIINSIELDFTSKTSQSVTYVSDPHRPGNGSSGSWIADGSAILSSTYNVETDTFSLETPSALLLGKLSAIINSQNSVPLTVTASVSFSQPAIAQAFVQYALRRRPDGVRTWAFGSTGPATVGSRLRAQDDMEDKAAIQFLQGAFLAVLSPFQINSNVRGLSFKVLDRNSHVLRGRRDLRAKPNPRYPLAAK
;
A
#
# COMPACT_ATOMS: atom_id res chain seq x y z
N MET A 1 -26.12 -6.88 14.74
CA MET A 1 -24.74 -7.25 14.36
C MET A 1 -24.13 -6.03 13.71
N SER A 2 -22.91 -5.65 14.09
CA SER A 2 -22.26 -4.49 13.50
C SER A 2 -21.43 -4.93 12.31
N THR A 3 -21.66 -4.29 11.17
CA THR A 3 -20.84 -4.42 9.97
C THR A 3 -19.85 -3.26 9.94
N TYR A 4 -18.57 -3.56 9.73
CA TYR A 4 -17.48 -2.61 9.72
C TYR A 4 -16.94 -2.43 8.31
N ASN A 5 -16.48 -1.23 7.99
CA ASN A 5 -15.95 -0.86 6.69
C ASN A 5 -14.62 -0.08 6.83
N LEU A 6 -13.56 -0.62 6.26
CA LEU A 6 -12.28 0.04 6.13
C LEU A 6 -12.03 0.35 4.65
N ASN A 7 -11.84 1.62 4.32
CA ASN A 7 -11.40 2.04 2.99
C ASN A 7 -9.94 2.46 3.03
N ILE A 8 -9.11 1.80 2.23
CA ILE A 8 -7.69 2.09 2.09
C ILE A 8 -7.47 2.63 0.68
N SER A 9 -7.21 3.93 0.61
CA SER A 9 -6.82 4.61 -0.61
C SER A 9 -5.30 4.58 -0.76
N ILE A 10 -4.82 4.35 -1.97
CA ILE A 10 -3.39 4.35 -2.30
C ILE A 10 -3.21 5.30 -3.46
N ASN A 11 -2.21 6.18 -3.39
CA ASN A 11 -1.91 7.07 -4.52
C ASN A 11 -1.66 6.22 -5.79
N PRO A 12 -2.40 6.46 -6.89
CA PRO A 12 -2.26 5.69 -8.13
C PRO A 12 -0.83 5.63 -8.69
N ASP A 13 -0.03 6.68 -8.47
CA ASP A 13 1.36 6.74 -8.92
C ASP A 13 2.27 5.76 -8.13
N ASP A 14 1.89 5.38 -6.91
CA ASP A 14 2.68 4.49 -6.03
C ASP A 14 2.38 3.01 -6.30
N ILE A 15 1.18 2.68 -6.79
CA ILE A 15 0.70 1.29 -6.97
C ILE A 15 1.64 0.45 -7.85
N PRO A 16 2.02 0.88 -9.07
CA PRO A 16 2.87 0.05 -9.92
C PRO A 16 4.24 -0.22 -9.31
N LEU A 17 4.74 0.73 -8.51
CA LEU A 17 6.05 0.62 -7.87
C LEU A 17 6.01 -0.32 -6.67
N LEU A 18 4.99 -0.21 -5.81
CA LEU A 18 4.78 -1.12 -4.70
C LEU A 18 4.57 -2.56 -5.18
N GLN A 19 3.73 -2.75 -6.20
CA GLN A 19 3.49 -4.08 -6.78
C GLN A 19 4.74 -4.67 -7.43
N LYS A 20 5.50 -3.86 -8.18
CA LYS A 20 6.78 -4.30 -8.78
C LYS A 20 7.82 -4.67 -7.71
N ALA A 21 7.81 -3.99 -6.56
CA ALA A 21 8.67 -4.30 -5.42
C ALA A 21 8.17 -5.51 -4.59
N GLY A 22 7.04 -6.13 -4.97
CA GLY A 22 6.51 -7.31 -4.31
C GLY A 22 5.74 -7.02 -3.02
N TYR A 23 5.45 -5.75 -2.72
CA TYR A 23 4.64 -5.40 -1.55
C TYR A 23 3.21 -5.90 -1.69
N ARG A 24 2.62 -6.24 -0.56
CA ARG A 24 1.24 -6.68 -0.38
C ARG A 24 0.62 -5.84 0.73
N LEU A 25 -0.64 -5.47 0.55
CA LEU A 25 -1.39 -4.77 1.57
C LEU A 25 -1.84 -5.78 2.62
N CYS A 26 -1.41 -5.59 3.86
CA CYS A 26 -1.63 -6.50 4.97
C CYS A 26 -2.53 -5.87 6.03
N ILE A 27 -3.41 -6.69 6.61
CA ILE A 27 -4.30 -6.32 7.70
C ILE A 27 -4.23 -7.39 8.78
N ALA A 28 -4.14 -6.97 10.03
CA ALA A 28 -4.31 -7.83 11.20
C ALA A 28 -5.40 -7.27 12.11
N LYS A 29 -6.07 -8.15 12.85
CA LYS A 29 -7.11 -7.78 13.82
C LYS A 29 -6.66 -8.16 15.23
N ARG A 30 -6.99 -7.31 16.21
CA ARG A 30 -6.50 -7.45 17.58
C ARG A 30 -7.36 -8.44 18.37
N VAL A 31 -6.72 -9.36 19.08
CA VAL A 31 -7.37 -10.23 20.07
C VAL A 31 -6.61 -10.13 21.37
N ASN A 32 -7.35 -9.96 22.46
CA ASN A 32 -6.84 -9.51 23.75
C ASN A 32 -6.07 -8.20 23.54
N ALA A 33 -4.77 -8.22 23.74
CA ALA A 33 -3.93 -7.04 23.54
C ALA A 33 -3.07 -7.12 22.28
N ARG A 34 -3.05 -8.20 21.48
CA ARG A 34 -2.00 -8.38 20.46
C ARG A 34 -2.52 -8.62 19.06
N TYR A 35 -1.68 -8.26 18.08
CA TYR A 35 -1.78 -8.74 16.70
C TYR A 35 -0.76 -9.87 16.51
N THR A 36 -1.20 -11.03 16.06
CA THR A 36 -0.33 -12.23 15.95
C THR A 36 -0.43 -12.95 14.60
N VAL A 37 -1.47 -12.66 13.82
CA VAL A 37 -1.74 -13.31 12.54
C VAL A 37 -2.18 -12.29 11.50
N VAL A 38 -1.66 -12.43 10.28
CA VAL A 38 -2.10 -11.63 9.13
C VAL A 38 -3.49 -12.10 8.73
N TRP A 39 -4.50 -11.31 9.07
CA TRP A 39 -5.89 -11.65 8.78
C TRP A 39 -6.21 -11.63 7.29
N TRP A 40 -5.62 -10.68 6.57
CA TRP A 40 -5.74 -10.56 5.12
C TRP A 40 -4.49 -9.97 4.50
N SER A 41 -4.05 -10.54 3.37
CA SER A 41 -2.96 -10.00 2.56
C SER A 41 -3.30 -10.05 1.06
N GLY A 42 -3.42 -8.88 0.44
CA GLY A 42 -3.71 -8.73 -0.98
C GLY A 42 -2.51 -8.21 -1.77
N GLY A 43 -2.02 -8.98 -2.76
CA GLY A 43 -0.96 -8.55 -3.68
C GLY A 43 -1.46 -7.68 -4.86
N ALA A 44 -2.75 -7.78 -5.21
CA ALA A 44 -3.37 -7.01 -6.29
C ALA A 44 -4.26 -5.89 -5.71
N PHE A 45 -3.68 -4.99 -4.93
CA PHE A 45 -4.38 -3.80 -4.44
C PHE A 45 -4.51 -2.74 -5.55
N THR A 46 -5.57 -1.94 -5.48
CA THR A 46 -5.84 -0.84 -6.42
C THR A 46 -5.81 0.52 -5.69
N ALA A 47 -6.23 1.59 -6.36
CA ALA A 47 -6.28 2.93 -5.75
C ALA A 47 -7.31 3.02 -4.62
N SER A 48 -8.32 2.15 -4.61
CA SER A 48 -9.32 2.07 -3.56
C SER A 48 -9.54 0.61 -3.18
N ASN A 49 -9.26 0.28 -1.92
CA ASN A 49 -9.40 -1.06 -1.38
C ASN A 49 -10.36 -1.01 -0.21
N SER A 50 -11.55 -1.60 -0.38
CA SER A 50 -12.54 -1.66 0.70
C SER A 50 -12.51 -3.04 1.37
N VAL A 51 -12.44 -3.07 2.69
CA VAL A 51 -12.46 -4.29 3.49
C VAL A 51 -13.66 -4.21 4.42
N THR A 52 -14.53 -5.20 4.34
CA THR A 52 -15.79 -5.25 5.08
C THR A 52 -15.87 -6.56 5.86
N TRP A 53 -16.24 -6.45 7.12
CA TRP A 53 -16.42 -7.60 8.01
C TRP A 53 -17.58 -7.38 8.96
N ASP A 54 -18.14 -8.49 9.41
CA ASP A 54 -19.08 -8.54 10.51
C ASP A 54 -18.33 -9.00 11.76
N ALA A 55 -18.77 -8.57 12.95
CA ALA A 55 -18.26 -9.08 14.22
C ALA A 55 -18.73 -10.52 14.48
N GLU A 56 -18.26 -11.43 13.63
CA GLU A 56 -18.46 -12.89 13.66
C GLU A 56 -17.16 -13.58 13.98
N PHE A 57 -17.19 -14.50 14.94
CA PHE A 57 -16.01 -15.18 15.44
C PHE A 57 -16.21 -16.69 15.53
N GLN A 58 -15.12 -17.42 15.29
CA GLN A 58 -14.98 -18.82 15.67
C GLN A 58 -13.74 -18.99 16.52
N VAL A 59 -13.76 -19.98 17.39
CA VAL A 59 -12.58 -20.50 18.08
C VAL A 59 -12.15 -21.82 17.47
N PHE A 60 -10.87 -22.14 17.56
CA PHE A 60 -10.28 -23.42 17.14
C PHE A 60 -9.00 -23.70 17.92
N GLY A 61 -8.62 -24.98 18.01
CA GLY A 61 -7.31 -25.42 18.45
C GLY A 61 -6.37 -25.60 17.26
N ALA A 62 -5.10 -25.29 17.45
CA ALA A 62 -4.08 -25.34 16.40
C ALA A 62 -2.73 -25.85 16.89
N SER A 63 -1.87 -26.20 15.92
CA SER A 63 -0.44 -26.41 16.14
C SER A 63 0.18 -25.19 16.85
N LYS A 64 1.31 -25.42 17.53
CA LYS A 64 2.03 -24.37 18.27
C LYS A 64 2.36 -23.17 17.37
N PHE A 65 2.36 -21.98 17.96
CA PHE A 65 2.77 -20.78 17.25
C PHE A 65 4.18 -20.91 16.69
N GLN A 66 4.33 -20.63 15.40
CA GLN A 66 5.61 -20.62 14.71
C GLN A 66 5.66 -19.42 13.75
N LYS A 67 6.47 -18.43 14.12
CA LYS A 67 6.69 -17.23 13.32
C LYS A 67 7.03 -17.59 11.86
N GLY A 68 6.38 -16.91 10.92
CA GLY A 68 6.58 -17.08 9.48
C GLY A 68 5.79 -18.22 8.85
N LEU A 69 5.16 -19.10 9.65
CA LEU A 69 4.31 -20.17 9.14
C LEU A 69 2.83 -19.78 9.18
N GLN A 70 2.03 -20.44 8.34
CA GLN A 70 0.58 -20.30 8.38
C GLN A 70 -0.01 -21.02 9.59
N VAL A 71 -1.06 -20.45 10.17
CA VAL A 71 -1.84 -21.11 11.22
C VAL A 71 -2.39 -22.43 10.68
N GLU A 72 -2.16 -23.50 11.44
CA GLU A 72 -2.60 -24.86 11.11
C GLU A 72 -3.62 -25.32 12.18
N PRO A 73 -4.94 -25.23 11.90
CA PRO A 73 -5.96 -25.77 12.78
C PRO A 73 -5.85 -27.29 12.88
N VAL A 74 -5.94 -27.82 14.10
CA VAL A 74 -5.93 -29.27 14.37
C VAL A 74 -7.23 -29.76 14.98
N THR A 75 -8.17 -28.85 15.25
CA THR A 75 -9.54 -29.16 15.69
C THR A 75 -10.55 -28.61 14.67
N ASN A 76 -11.81 -29.04 14.80
CA ASN A 76 -12.89 -28.30 14.14
C ASN A 76 -13.01 -26.89 14.75
N PRO A 77 -13.41 -25.87 13.97
CA PRO A 77 -13.80 -24.58 14.52
C PRO A 77 -15.19 -24.65 15.13
N SER A 78 -15.48 -23.74 16.06
CA SER A 78 -16.81 -23.55 16.65
C SER A 78 -17.17 -22.06 16.70
N GLU A 79 -18.34 -21.70 16.20
CA GLU A 79 -18.85 -20.33 16.25
C GLU A 79 -19.14 -19.90 17.68
N ILE A 80 -18.81 -18.66 18.00
CA ILE A 80 -18.92 -18.15 19.37
C ILE A 80 -19.29 -16.66 19.38
N LYS A 81 -20.11 -16.27 20.35
CA LYS A 81 -20.47 -14.87 20.62
C LYS A 81 -19.91 -14.44 21.98
N SER A 82 -19.76 -13.13 22.17
CA SER A 82 -19.43 -12.53 23.47
C SER A 82 -20.30 -13.12 24.58
N GLY A 83 -19.70 -13.46 25.73
CA GLY A 83 -20.35 -14.04 26.89
C GLY A 83 -20.43 -15.57 26.89
N GLN A 84 -20.33 -16.19 25.72
CA GLN A 84 -20.47 -17.64 25.59
C GLN A 84 -19.19 -18.41 25.93
N THR A 85 -19.36 -19.71 26.17
CA THR A 85 -18.29 -20.66 26.46
C THR A 85 -18.32 -21.83 25.49
N VAL A 86 -17.16 -22.19 24.94
CA VAL A 86 -16.95 -23.41 24.15
C VAL A 86 -16.08 -24.38 24.94
N VAL A 87 -16.38 -25.68 24.87
CA VAL A 87 -15.55 -26.73 25.47
C VAL A 87 -14.76 -27.41 24.36
N LEU A 88 -13.44 -27.52 24.55
CA LEU A 88 -12.56 -28.39 23.80
C LEU A 88 -12.29 -29.64 24.63
N ASP A 89 -12.88 -30.76 24.21
CA ASP A 89 -12.77 -32.01 24.96
C ASP A 89 -11.42 -32.71 24.74
N SER A 90 -11.16 -33.74 25.53
CA SER A 90 -9.92 -34.53 25.46
C SER A 90 -9.68 -35.26 24.12
N ASN A 91 -10.68 -35.34 23.24
CA ASN A 91 -10.56 -35.93 21.91
C ASN A 91 -10.22 -34.89 20.82
N GLY A 92 -10.05 -33.63 21.20
CA GLY A 92 -9.78 -32.53 20.27
C GLY A 92 -11.01 -32.05 19.52
N VAL A 93 -12.22 -32.33 20.03
CA VAL A 93 -13.47 -31.83 19.45
C VAL A 93 -13.88 -30.55 20.15
N MET A 94 -14.08 -29.50 19.35
CA MET A 94 -14.55 -28.22 19.83
C MET A 94 -16.07 -28.17 19.75
N HIS A 95 -16.74 -28.21 20.90
CA HIS A 95 -18.20 -28.31 21.00
C HIS A 95 -18.91 -27.00 20.65
N PRO A 96 -20.21 -27.04 20.32
CA PRO A 96 -21.01 -25.83 20.15
C PRO A 96 -20.97 -24.92 21.37
N ALA A 97 -21.00 -23.60 21.15
CA ALA A 97 -21.01 -22.62 22.22
C ALA A 97 -22.25 -22.76 23.12
N THR A 98 -22.03 -22.64 24.43
CA THR A 98 -23.05 -22.68 25.48
C THR A 98 -23.11 -21.34 26.23
N GLY A 99 -24.20 -21.11 26.95
CA GLY A 99 -24.46 -19.85 27.65
C GLY A 99 -25.12 -18.80 26.77
N LEU A 100 -25.60 -17.73 27.41
CA LEU A 100 -26.25 -16.60 26.74
C LEU A 100 -25.21 -15.59 26.25
N PRO A 101 -25.36 -15.04 25.04
CA PRO A 101 -24.54 -13.93 24.59
C PRO A 101 -24.70 -12.70 25.49
N ASP A 102 -23.63 -11.95 25.69
CA ASP A 102 -23.59 -10.72 26.47
C ASP A 102 -22.86 -9.57 25.75
N LYS A 103 -22.56 -8.50 26.48
CA LYS A 103 -21.82 -7.32 25.98
C LYS A 103 -20.40 -7.19 26.56
N SER A 104 -19.84 -8.27 27.12
CA SER A 104 -18.50 -8.24 27.73
C SER A 104 -17.37 -8.05 26.71
N GLY A 105 -17.62 -8.37 25.44
CA GLY A 105 -16.62 -8.43 24.37
C GLY A 105 -15.72 -9.67 24.44
N ALA A 106 -15.86 -10.49 25.47
CA ALA A 106 -15.02 -11.65 25.72
C ALA A 106 -15.81 -12.95 25.55
N PHE A 107 -15.16 -13.98 25.05
CA PHE A 107 -15.70 -15.34 25.09
C PHE A 107 -14.70 -16.30 25.75
N ARG A 108 -15.21 -17.43 26.23
CA ARG A 108 -14.43 -18.40 27.01
C ARG A 108 -14.23 -19.70 26.25
N VAL A 109 -13.06 -20.29 26.39
CA VAL A 109 -12.78 -21.65 25.92
C VAL A 109 -12.31 -22.48 27.11
N GLN A 110 -13.02 -23.55 27.42
CA GLN A 110 -12.61 -24.54 28.41
C GLN A 110 -11.81 -25.63 27.71
N LEU A 111 -10.63 -25.92 28.24
CA LEU A 111 -9.66 -26.83 27.66
C LEU A 111 -9.46 -28.03 28.59
N ASP A 112 -9.71 -29.23 28.08
CA ASP A 112 -9.45 -30.47 28.82
C ASP A 112 -7.97 -30.92 28.71
N TYR A 113 -7.21 -30.35 27.78
CA TYR A 113 -5.78 -30.63 27.58
C TYR A 113 -5.01 -29.41 27.04
N PRO A 114 -3.66 -29.38 27.19
CA PRO A 114 -2.88 -28.24 26.72
C PRO A 114 -2.80 -28.10 25.20
N ILE A 115 -3.10 -26.91 24.67
CA ILE A 115 -3.09 -26.61 23.23
C ILE A 115 -3.04 -25.10 22.96
N SER A 116 -2.58 -24.69 21.78
CA SER A 116 -2.73 -23.31 21.31
C SER A 116 -4.14 -23.05 20.80
N ILE A 117 -4.73 -21.92 21.20
CA ILE A 117 -6.08 -21.52 20.79
C ILE A 117 -6.00 -20.31 19.86
N GLY A 118 -6.73 -20.40 18.76
CA GLY A 118 -6.88 -19.34 17.78
C GLY A 118 -8.31 -18.81 17.69
N VAL A 119 -8.43 -17.67 17.02
CA VAL A 119 -9.71 -17.03 16.70
C VAL A 119 -9.75 -16.80 15.20
N ASN A 120 -10.83 -17.22 14.54
CA ASN A 120 -11.16 -16.78 13.20
C ASN A 120 -12.11 -15.59 13.29
N ALA A 121 -11.99 -14.67 12.33
CA ALA A 121 -13.03 -13.71 12.03
C ALA A 121 -13.48 -13.83 10.58
N LYS A 122 -14.74 -13.51 10.35
CA LYS A 122 -15.34 -13.57 9.03
C LYS A 122 -15.00 -12.31 8.24
N LEU A 123 -14.43 -12.49 7.06
CA LEU A 123 -14.10 -11.44 6.12
C LEU A 123 -14.76 -11.76 4.78
N ARG A 124 -15.67 -10.89 4.31
CA ARG A 124 -16.43 -11.09 3.06
C ARG A 124 -17.06 -12.50 2.93
N GLY A 125 -17.61 -13.00 4.04
CA GLY A 125 -18.26 -14.31 4.09
C GLY A 125 -17.34 -15.52 4.29
N ALA A 126 -16.01 -15.34 4.26
CA ALA A 126 -15.04 -16.41 4.50
C ALA A 126 -14.38 -16.28 5.88
N TRP A 127 -14.18 -17.41 6.56
CA TRP A 127 -13.46 -17.45 7.83
C TRP A 127 -11.95 -17.41 7.60
N SER A 128 -11.25 -16.56 8.36
CA SER A 128 -9.79 -16.45 8.33
C SER A 128 -9.25 -16.25 9.74
N PRO A 129 -8.11 -16.85 10.10
CA PRO A 129 -7.50 -16.67 11.42
C PRO A 129 -7.05 -15.22 11.61
N ILE A 130 -7.40 -14.66 12.77
CA ILE A 130 -6.98 -13.31 13.21
C ILE A 130 -5.98 -13.36 14.36
N SER A 131 -5.93 -14.47 15.09
CA SER A 131 -4.99 -14.64 16.19
C SER A 131 -4.70 -16.10 16.45
N LEU A 132 -3.52 -16.35 17.01
CA LEU A 132 -3.16 -17.60 17.67
C LEU A 132 -2.38 -17.28 18.96
N SER A 133 -2.63 -18.04 20.03
CA SER A 133 -1.85 -17.89 21.26
C SER A 133 -0.36 -18.20 21.02
N LEU A 134 0.52 -17.30 21.46
CA LEU A 134 1.98 -17.44 21.29
C LEU A 134 2.54 -18.67 22.00
N GLN A 135 1.88 -19.09 23.08
CA GLN A 135 2.17 -20.31 23.80
C GLN A 135 0.87 -21.13 23.95
N PRO A 136 0.98 -22.47 24.02
CA PRO A 136 -0.16 -23.29 24.40
C PRO A 136 -0.67 -22.91 25.78
N PHE A 137 -1.99 -22.91 25.95
CA PHE A 137 -2.59 -22.82 27.27
C PHE A 137 -2.52 -24.18 27.96
N ALA A 138 -2.45 -24.19 29.29
CA ALA A 138 -2.72 -25.40 30.06
C ALA A 138 -4.23 -25.73 30.04
N SER A 139 -4.61 -26.90 30.57
CA SER A 139 -6.01 -27.22 30.82
C SER A 139 -6.66 -26.18 31.74
N GLY A 140 -7.93 -25.87 31.51
CA GLY A 140 -8.67 -24.85 32.26
C GLY A 140 -9.46 -23.91 31.35
N VAL A 141 -9.92 -22.79 31.90
CA VAL A 141 -10.72 -21.80 31.16
C VAL A 141 -9.85 -20.64 30.73
N VAL A 142 -9.86 -20.33 29.43
CA VAL A 142 -9.17 -19.18 28.84
C VAL A 142 -10.18 -18.17 28.32
N SER A 143 -9.85 -16.88 28.43
CA SER A 143 -10.68 -15.78 27.93
C SER A 143 -10.02 -15.14 26.71
N LEU A 144 -10.82 -14.90 25.68
CA LEU A 144 -10.41 -14.30 24.43
C LEU A 144 -11.33 -13.12 24.11
N THR A 145 -10.74 -11.96 23.87
CA THR A 145 -11.44 -10.69 23.70
C THR A 145 -11.04 -10.08 22.37
N PRO A 146 -11.74 -10.36 21.26
CA PRO A 146 -11.54 -9.62 20.02
C PRO A 146 -11.80 -8.14 20.25
N ILE A 147 -10.88 -7.30 19.79
CA ILE A 147 -11.05 -5.86 19.82
C ILE A 147 -11.24 -5.40 18.37
N GLU A 148 -12.20 -4.51 18.15
CA GLU A 148 -12.44 -3.88 16.85
C GLU A 148 -11.35 -2.82 16.58
N LYS A 149 -10.11 -3.29 16.53
CA LYS A 149 -8.92 -2.56 16.13
C LYS A 149 -8.20 -3.36 15.06
N VAL A 150 -7.76 -2.65 14.03
CA VAL A 150 -7.05 -3.26 12.90
C VAL A 150 -5.74 -2.55 12.66
N LEU A 151 -4.71 -3.33 12.39
CA LEU A 151 -3.39 -2.84 11.99
C LEU A 151 -3.27 -2.98 10.48
N VAL A 152 -2.85 -1.92 9.80
CA VAL A 152 -2.67 -1.90 8.34
C VAL A 152 -1.23 -1.55 8.01
N TRP A 153 -0.61 -2.30 7.10
CA TRP A 153 0.77 -2.05 6.63
C TRP A 153 1.03 -2.67 5.25
N PHE A 154 2.21 -2.39 4.68
CA PHE A 154 2.71 -3.08 3.50
C PHE A 154 3.87 -4.01 3.86
N ASP A 155 3.83 -5.25 3.36
CA ASP A 155 4.93 -6.21 3.53
C ASP A 155 5.16 -7.05 2.27
N THR A 156 6.37 -7.55 2.07
CA THR A 156 6.74 -8.35 0.88
C THR A 156 6.66 -9.86 1.10
N SER A 157 6.66 -10.31 2.36
CA SER A 157 6.74 -11.73 2.72
C SER A 157 5.43 -12.31 3.25
N SER A 158 4.52 -11.45 3.72
CA SER A 158 3.30 -11.84 4.42
C SER A 158 2.18 -12.31 3.50
N SER A 159 1.54 -13.42 3.87
CA SER A 159 0.30 -13.91 3.27
C SER A 159 -0.76 -14.14 4.34
N THR A 160 -2.02 -14.27 3.94
CA THR A 160 -3.12 -14.52 4.87
C THR A 160 -2.85 -15.76 5.72
N GLY A 161 -3.08 -15.64 7.02
CA GLY A 161 -2.87 -16.70 8.00
C GLY A 161 -1.43 -16.84 8.49
N ILE A 162 -0.46 -16.08 7.97
CA ILE A 162 0.91 -16.11 8.51
C ILE A 162 0.94 -15.56 9.94
N MET A 163 1.57 -16.32 10.81
CA MET A 163 1.90 -15.95 12.18
C MET A 163 3.11 -15.02 12.21
N PHE A 164 3.01 -13.94 12.98
CA PHE A 164 4.12 -13.00 13.14
C PHE A 164 4.30 -12.59 14.60
N SER A 165 5.55 -12.40 14.97
CA SER A 165 5.98 -11.84 16.26
C SER A 165 7.05 -10.76 16.09
N ASP A 166 7.38 -10.42 14.84
CA ASP A 166 8.33 -9.37 14.54
C ASP A 166 7.71 -7.99 14.61
N VAL A 167 8.59 -7.01 14.71
CA VAL A 167 8.25 -5.61 14.59
C VAL A 167 7.64 -5.32 13.22
N ILE A 168 6.47 -4.68 13.20
CA ILE A 168 5.81 -4.20 11.99
C ILE A 168 6.12 -2.71 11.85
N ILE A 169 6.88 -2.36 10.83
CA ILE A 169 7.23 -0.97 10.52
C ILE A 169 6.21 -0.32 9.60
N ASN A 170 6.17 1.01 9.63
CA ASN A 170 5.32 1.84 8.78
C ASN A 170 3.83 1.43 8.79
N SER A 171 3.32 1.12 9.98
CA SER A 171 1.95 0.68 10.19
C SER A 171 1.04 1.81 10.66
N ILE A 172 -0.26 1.57 10.59
CA ILE A 172 -1.30 2.39 11.23
C ILE A 172 -2.30 1.48 11.96
N GLU A 173 -2.57 1.79 13.24
CA GLU A 173 -3.67 1.19 13.98
C GLU A 173 -4.93 2.04 13.82
N LEU A 174 -6.05 1.40 13.49
CA LEU A 174 -7.35 2.04 13.32
C LEU A 174 -8.34 1.45 14.33
N ASP A 175 -8.97 2.34 15.10
CA ASP A 175 -9.87 1.98 16.19
C ASP A 175 -11.34 2.13 15.80
N PHE A 176 -12.01 1.00 15.64
CA PHE A 176 -13.43 0.87 15.28
C PHE A 176 -14.34 0.61 16.50
N THR A 177 -13.83 0.73 17.72
CA THR A 177 -14.63 0.49 18.94
C THR A 177 -15.81 1.46 19.06
N SER A 178 -15.65 2.70 18.58
CA SER A 178 -16.68 3.75 18.61
C SER A 178 -17.28 4.08 17.24
N LYS A 179 -16.79 3.47 16.16
CA LYS A 179 -17.20 3.76 14.78
C LYS A 179 -17.14 2.54 13.88
N THR A 180 -18.11 2.42 12.98
CA THR A 180 -18.20 1.28 12.05
C THR A 180 -17.52 1.53 10.70
N SER A 181 -17.07 2.75 10.42
CA SER A 181 -16.44 3.08 9.15
C SER A 181 -15.25 4.01 9.33
N GLN A 182 -14.15 3.73 8.62
CA GLN A 182 -12.96 4.58 8.56
C GLN A 182 -12.32 4.53 7.18
N SER A 183 -11.64 5.62 6.84
CA SER A 183 -10.86 5.72 5.62
C SER A 183 -9.44 6.16 5.95
N VAL A 184 -8.47 5.54 5.29
CA VAL A 184 -7.06 5.93 5.35
C VAL A 184 -6.49 6.04 3.95
N THR A 185 -5.51 6.93 3.79
CA THR A 185 -4.74 7.02 2.55
C THR A 185 -3.28 6.74 2.83
N TYR A 186 -2.69 5.85 2.04
CA TYR A 186 -1.25 5.66 1.99
C TYR A 186 -0.61 6.55 0.93
N VAL A 187 0.50 7.17 1.28
CA VAL A 187 1.34 7.96 0.37
C VAL A 187 2.78 7.52 0.54
N SER A 188 3.43 7.09 -0.55
CA SER A 188 4.88 6.80 -0.51
C SER A 188 5.68 8.08 -0.25
N ASP A 189 6.85 7.90 0.35
CA ASP A 189 7.89 8.94 0.38
C ASP A 189 8.18 9.35 -1.07
N PRO A 190 7.99 10.65 -1.43
CA PRO A 190 8.33 11.14 -2.75
C PRO A 190 9.75 10.78 -3.11
N HIS A 191 10.71 10.86 -2.17
CA HIS A 191 12.11 10.61 -2.44
C HIS A 191 12.47 9.13 -2.60
N ARG A 192 11.60 8.21 -2.16
CA ARG A 192 11.77 6.76 -2.22
C ARG A 192 10.48 6.07 -2.69
N PRO A 193 10.00 6.35 -3.90
CA PRO A 193 8.69 5.91 -4.34
C PRO A 193 8.70 4.39 -4.56
N GLY A 194 7.65 3.71 -4.11
CA GLY A 194 7.55 2.24 -4.13
C GLY A 194 8.19 1.52 -2.95
N ASN A 195 8.72 2.25 -1.96
CA ASN A 195 9.12 1.66 -0.70
C ASN A 195 7.93 1.69 0.28
N GLY A 196 7.25 0.56 0.38
CA GLY A 196 6.12 0.34 1.29
C GLY A 196 6.44 0.63 2.75
N SER A 197 7.73 0.64 3.14
CA SER A 197 8.21 0.84 4.50
C SER A 197 8.63 2.29 4.82
N SER A 198 8.61 3.21 3.85
CA SER A 198 9.00 4.61 4.08
C SER A 198 7.90 5.62 3.82
N GLY A 199 6.68 5.20 3.50
CA GLY A 199 5.55 6.11 3.27
C GLY A 199 5.02 6.78 4.54
N SER A 200 3.83 7.37 4.42
CA SER A 200 3.04 7.84 5.54
C SER A 200 1.55 7.56 5.31
N TRP A 201 0.82 7.54 6.41
CA TRP A 201 -0.62 7.32 6.43
C TRP A 201 -1.32 8.64 6.70
N ILE A 202 -2.50 8.79 6.12
CA ILE A 202 -3.38 9.94 6.37
C ILE A 202 -4.72 9.38 6.81
N ALA A 203 -5.20 9.82 7.95
CA ALA A 203 -6.56 9.57 8.40
C ALA A 203 -7.20 10.90 8.77
N ASP A 204 -8.49 11.05 8.49
CA ASP A 204 -9.27 12.25 8.84
C ASP A 204 -8.63 13.57 8.35
N GLY A 205 -8.00 13.52 7.16
CA GLY A 205 -7.35 14.67 6.52
C GLY A 205 -6.00 15.08 7.13
N SER A 206 -5.51 14.36 8.14
CA SER A 206 -4.25 14.65 8.81
C SER A 206 -3.20 13.59 8.51
N ALA A 207 -1.98 14.02 8.20
CA ALA A 207 -0.84 13.12 8.09
C ALA A 207 -0.51 12.54 9.48
N ILE A 208 -0.46 11.21 9.55
CA ILE A 208 -0.14 10.46 10.75
C ILE A 208 1.29 9.92 10.58
N LEU A 209 2.12 10.18 11.59
CA LEU A 209 3.42 9.53 11.70
C LEU A 209 3.21 8.03 11.74
N SER A 210 3.80 7.36 10.76
CA SER A 210 3.76 5.92 10.70
C SER A 210 4.40 5.32 11.93
N SER A 211 3.72 4.35 12.55
CA SER A 211 4.18 3.74 13.79
C SER A 211 4.84 2.39 13.53
N THR A 212 5.79 2.08 14.39
CA THR A 212 6.42 0.78 14.50
C THR A 212 5.71 0.02 15.61
N TYR A 213 5.00 -1.05 15.25
CA TYR A 213 4.34 -1.93 16.22
C TYR A 213 5.29 -3.03 16.66
N ASN A 214 5.55 -3.14 17.96
CA ASN A 214 6.27 -4.26 18.55
C ASN A 214 5.26 -5.27 19.14
N VAL A 215 5.23 -6.47 18.58
CA VAL A 215 4.27 -7.53 18.94
C VAL A 215 4.53 -8.10 20.34
N GLU A 216 5.79 -8.22 20.73
CA GLU A 216 6.17 -8.82 22.01
C GLU A 216 5.77 -7.92 23.18
N THR A 217 6.09 -6.63 23.08
CA THR A 217 5.81 -5.63 24.10
C THR A 217 4.41 -5.02 23.97
N ASP A 218 3.72 -5.25 22.85
CA ASP A 218 2.46 -4.60 22.50
C ASP A 218 2.53 -3.06 22.55
N THR A 219 3.62 -2.50 22.04
CA THR A 219 3.84 -1.05 22.05
C THR A 219 3.99 -0.50 20.65
N PHE A 220 3.41 0.68 20.44
CA PHE A 220 3.69 1.49 19.27
C PHE A 220 4.80 2.48 19.58
N SER A 221 5.84 2.49 18.76
CA SER A 221 6.85 3.53 18.77
C SER A 221 6.66 4.42 17.55
N LEU A 222 6.62 5.73 17.77
CA LEU A 222 6.68 6.70 16.69
C LEU A 222 8.13 6.86 16.26
N GLU A 223 8.33 7.11 14.98
CA GLU A 223 9.65 7.49 14.46
C GLU A 223 10.13 8.75 15.20
N THR A 224 11.37 8.70 15.72
CA THR A 224 11.93 9.81 16.50
C THR A 224 11.97 11.08 15.64
N PRO A 225 11.47 12.23 16.14
CA PRO A 225 11.55 13.50 15.43
C PRO A 225 12.99 13.78 14.99
N SER A 226 13.19 13.93 13.68
CA SER A 226 14.47 14.27 13.08
C SER A 226 14.25 15.25 11.93
N ALA A 227 15.30 15.99 11.55
CA ALA A 227 15.23 16.88 10.39
C ALA A 227 14.83 16.13 9.11
N LEU A 228 15.28 14.87 8.96
CA LEU A 228 14.91 14.00 7.85
C LEU A 228 13.40 13.67 7.88
N LEU A 229 12.87 13.34 9.06
CA LEU A 229 11.44 13.03 9.23
C LEU A 229 10.57 14.27 8.96
N LEU A 230 10.98 15.44 9.45
CA LEU A 230 10.30 16.70 9.16
C LEU A 230 10.34 17.05 7.67
N GLY A 231 11.48 16.83 7.02
CA GLY A 231 11.62 16.98 5.56
C GLY A 231 10.70 16.05 4.79
N LYS A 232 10.66 14.75 5.15
CA LYS A 232 9.74 13.76 4.59
C LYS A 232 8.28 14.17 4.76
N LEU A 233 7.86 14.55 5.96
CA LEU A 233 6.49 14.99 6.23
C LEU A 233 6.13 16.23 5.42
N SER A 234 7.02 17.22 5.36
CA SER A 234 6.85 18.42 4.53
C SER A 234 6.68 18.06 3.06
N ALA A 235 7.53 17.19 2.51
CA ALA A 235 7.44 16.72 1.12
C ALA A 235 6.10 16.00 0.85
N ILE A 236 5.65 15.15 1.79
CA ILE A 236 4.37 14.46 1.67
C ILE A 236 3.21 15.46 1.66
N ILE A 237 3.15 16.37 2.64
CA ILE A 237 2.11 17.42 2.74
C ILE A 237 2.08 18.27 1.47
N ASN A 238 3.24 18.76 1.01
CA ASN A 238 3.35 19.56 -0.20
C ASN A 238 2.91 18.78 -1.45
N SER A 239 3.20 17.48 -1.53
CA SER A 239 2.75 16.63 -2.64
C SER A 239 1.24 16.42 -2.70
N GLN A 240 0.52 16.67 -1.60
CA GLN A 240 -0.94 16.57 -1.56
C GLN A 240 -1.63 17.86 -2.01
N ASN A 241 -1.03 19.00 -1.67
CA ASN A 241 -1.61 20.32 -1.91
C ASN A 241 -1.14 20.95 -3.23
N SER A 242 -0.12 20.38 -3.87
CA SER A 242 0.35 20.83 -5.18
C SER A 242 -0.43 20.12 -6.28
N VAL A 243 -0.84 20.88 -7.31
CA VAL A 243 -1.14 20.29 -8.62
C VAL A 243 0.22 19.96 -9.23
N PRO A 244 0.60 18.69 -9.38
CA PRO A 244 1.94 18.35 -9.83
C PRO A 244 2.11 18.72 -11.31
N LEU A 245 3.13 19.52 -11.60
CA LEU A 245 3.56 19.83 -12.96
C LEU A 245 3.77 18.52 -13.72
N THR A 246 2.99 18.34 -14.78
CA THR A 246 3.02 17.10 -15.56
C THR A 246 3.53 17.41 -16.95
N VAL A 247 4.65 16.78 -17.33
CA VAL A 247 5.14 16.84 -18.71
C VAL A 247 4.66 15.60 -19.43
N THR A 248 3.98 15.79 -20.55
CA THR A 248 3.63 14.71 -21.47
C THR A 248 4.57 14.78 -22.66
N ALA A 249 5.16 13.65 -23.03
CA ALA A 249 5.88 13.51 -24.29
C ALA A 249 5.04 12.69 -25.25
N SER A 250 5.12 12.99 -26.54
CA SER A 250 4.54 12.16 -27.59
C SER A 250 5.61 11.92 -28.64
N VAL A 251 5.92 10.66 -28.87
CA VAL A 251 6.90 10.20 -29.86
C VAL A 251 6.22 9.30 -30.88
N SER A 252 6.43 9.59 -32.16
CA SER A 252 5.91 8.78 -33.27
C SER A 252 7.04 8.04 -33.96
N PHE A 253 6.81 6.77 -34.25
CA PHE A 253 7.75 5.88 -34.91
C PHE A 253 7.31 5.58 -36.34
N SER A 254 8.23 5.04 -37.13
CA SER A 254 7.96 4.61 -38.51
C SER A 254 6.98 3.44 -38.59
N GLN A 255 6.91 2.61 -37.55
CA GLN A 255 6.09 1.40 -37.51
C GLN A 255 5.50 1.13 -36.10
N PRO A 256 4.28 0.55 -36.02
CA PRO A 256 3.66 0.14 -34.77
C PRO A 256 4.50 -0.76 -33.87
N ALA A 257 5.20 -1.74 -34.46
CA ALA A 257 6.01 -2.70 -33.70
C ALA A 257 7.13 -2.00 -32.91
N ILE A 258 7.72 -0.93 -33.48
CA ILE A 258 8.79 -0.15 -32.84
C ILE A 258 8.23 0.67 -31.68
N ALA A 259 7.04 1.25 -31.84
CA ALA A 259 6.35 1.96 -30.77
C ALA A 259 6.09 1.04 -29.57
N GLN A 260 5.62 -0.18 -29.81
CA GLN A 260 5.41 -1.17 -28.76
C GLN A 260 6.72 -1.60 -28.09
N ALA A 261 7.77 -1.84 -28.87
CA ALA A 261 9.11 -2.16 -28.35
C ALA A 261 9.67 -1.02 -27.49
N PHE A 262 9.44 0.25 -27.87
CA PHE A 262 9.86 1.41 -27.10
C PHE A 262 9.17 1.48 -25.74
N VAL A 263 7.86 1.24 -25.68
CA VAL A 263 7.13 1.20 -24.40
C VAL A 263 7.78 0.20 -23.44
N GLN A 264 8.03 -1.02 -23.91
CA GLN A 264 8.66 -2.06 -23.08
C GLN A 264 10.09 -1.70 -22.68
N TYR A 265 10.85 -1.05 -23.57
CA TYR A 265 12.19 -0.58 -23.30
C TYR A 265 12.22 0.55 -22.26
N ALA A 266 11.36 1.54 -22.41
CA ALA A 266 11.31 2.73 -21.58
C ALA A 266 10.82 2.42 -20.16
N LEU A 267 9.81 1.55 -20.01
CA LEU A 267 9.30 1.11 -18.70
C LEU A 267 10.37 0.42 -17.83
N ARG A 268 11.42 -0.13 -18.45
CA ARG A 268 12.55 -0.77 -17.73
C ARG A 268 13.67 0.20 -17.34
N ARG A 269 13.64 1.45 -17.81
CA ARG A 269 14.72 2.44 -17.64
C ARG A 269 14.22 3.76 -17.06
N ARG A 270 13.41 3.69 -16.01
CA ARG A 270 12.96 4.90 -15.30
C ARG A 270 14.19 5.67 -14.77
N PRO A 271 14.37 6.95 -15.14
CA PRO A 271 15.44 7.77 -14.59
C PRO A 271 15.22 8.11 -13.11
N ASP A 272 16.31 8.27 -12.36
CA ASP A 272 16.26 8.74 -10.98
C ASP A 272 15.67 10.15 -10.89
N GLY A 273 14.91 10.43 -9.84
CA GLY A 273 14.24 11.73 -9.66
C GLY A 273 12.93 11.89 -10.46
N VAL A 274 12.42 10.85 -11.12
CA VAL A 274 11.13 10.87 -11.82
C VAL A 274 10.09 10.02 -11.07
N ARG A 275 9.06 10.68 -10.53
CA ARG A 275 7.96 10.03 -9.78
C ARG A 275 7.04 9.24 -10.71
N THR A 276 6.40 9.93 -11.66
CA THR A 276 5.51 9.29 -12.64
C THR A 276 6.30 9.02 -13.91
N TRP A 277 6.38 7.75 -14.33
CA TRP A 277 7.06 7.30 -15.55
C TRP A 277 6.16 6.37 -16.35
N ALA A 278 5.07 6.94 -16.89
CA ALA A 278 4.02 6.18 -17.54
C ALA A 278 4.04 6.35 -19.06
N PHE A 279 3.78 5.27 -19.79
CA PHE A 279 3.75 5.22 -21.25
C PHE A 279 2.51 4.47 -21.71
N GLY A 280 1.93 4.92 -22.83
CA GLY A 280 0.79 4.26 -23.46
C GLY A 280 0.74 4.54 -24.96
N SER A 281 0.14 3.62 -25.70
CA SER A 281 -0.15 3.87 -27.11
C SER A 281 -1.21 4.96 -27.24
N THR A 282 -0.94 5.99 -28.04
CA THR A 282 -1.89 7.06 -28.39
C THR A 282 -2.26 7.05 -29.87
N GLY A 283 -1.74 6.09 -30.61
CA GLY A 283 -1.99 5.85 -32.02
C GLY A 283 -1.18 4.64 -32.52
N PRO A 284 -1.41 4.16 -33.76
CA PRO A 284 -0.82 2.91 -34.24
C PRO A 284 0.70 2.85 -34.10
N ALA A 285 1.40 3.96 -34.32
CA ALA A 285 2.86 4.06 -34.15
C ALA A 285 3.27 5.21 -33.22
N THR A 286 2.38 5.67 -32.34
CA THR A 286 2.62 6.81 -31.47
C THR A 286 2.50 6.41 -30.01
N VAL A 287 3.51 6.78 -29.23
CA VAL A 287 3.57 6.56 -27.79
C VAL A 287 3.42 7.90 -27.09
N GLY A 288 2.41 8.00 -26.23
CA GLY A 288 2.30 9.08 -25.26
C GLY A 288 2.95 8.70 -23.93
N SER A 289 3.48 9.69 -23.23
CA SER A 289 3.95 9.54 -21.86
C SER A 289 3.29 10.54 -20.92
N ARG A 290 3.32 10.22 -19.63
CA ARG A 290 2.99 11.13 -18.53
C ARG A 290 4.14 11.09 -17.53
N LEU A 291 4.77 12.24 -17.32
CA LEU A 291 6.00 12.39 -16.56
C LEU A 291 5.81 13.41 -15.43
N ARG A 292 6.30 13.09 -14.23
CA ARG A 292 6.31 14.00 -13.07
C ARG A 292 7.62 13.90 -12.31
N ALA A 293 8.17 15.03 -11.88
CA ALA A 293 9.37 15.06 -11.07
C ALA A 293 9.08 14.50 -9.67
N GLN A 294 10.12 13.96 -9.05
CA GLN A 294 10.07 13.42 -7.70
C GLN A 294 10.02 14.50 -6.64
N ASP A 295 10.81 15.54 -6.84
CA ASP A 295 10.93 16.67 -5.92
C ASP A 295 10.10 17.84 -6.44
N ASP A 296 9.62 18.68 -5.53
CA ASP A 296 9.04 19.97 -5.92
C ASP A 296 10.19 20.88 -6.36
N MET A 297 10.29 21.09 -7.67
CA MET A 297 11.26 21.97 -8.29
C MET A 297 10.52 23.17 -8.86
N GLU A 298 11.23 24.29 -9.06
CA GLU A 298 10.70 25.36 -9.90
C GLU A 298 10.29 24.81 -11.26
N ASP A 299 9.13 25.25 -11.78
CA ASP A 299 8.50 24.60 -12.93
C ASP A 299 9.42 24.53 -14.15
N LYS A 300 10.23 25.57 -14.39
CA LYS A 300 11.22 25.58 -15.47
C LYS A 300 12.28 24.48 -15.30
N ALA A 301 12.78 24.28 -14.08
CA ALA A 301 13.77 23.25 -13.77
C ALA A 301 13.14 21.85 -13.89
N ALA A 302 11.92 21.65 -13.37
CA ALA A 302 11.18 20.40 -13.52
C ALA A 302 10.92 20.05 -15.00
N ILE A 303 10.51 21.02 -15.83
CA ILE A 303 10.28 20.78 -17.26
C ILE A 303 11.57 20.34 -17.95
N GLN A 304 12.68 21.06 -17.71
CA GLN A 304 13.97 20.74 -18.32
C GLN A 304 14.47 19.37 -17.89
N PHE A 305 14.37 19.07 -16.59
CA PHE A 305 14.73 17.78 -16.03
C PHE A 305 13.90 16.64 -16.66
N LEU A 306 12.57 16.75 -16.71
CA LEU A 306 11.69 15.71 -17.26
C LEU A 306 11.87 15.50 -18.77
N GLN A 307 12.09 16.58 -19.53
CA GLN A 307 12.43 16.48 -20.95
C GLN A 307 13.77 15.79 -21.15
N GLY A 308 14.79 16.18 -20.38
CA GLY A 308 16.12 15.55 -20.40
C GLY A 308 16.05 14.07 -20.06
N ALA A 309 15.34 13.71 -19.00
CA ALA A 309 15.11 12.33 -18.57
C ALA A 309 14.45 11.48 -19.68
N PHE A 310 13.42 12.01 -20.35
CA PHE A 310 12.80 11.34 -21.51
C PHE A 310 13.79 11.15 -22.66
N LEU A 311 14.53 12.19 -23.03
CA LEU A 311 15.48 12.15 -24.13
C LEU A 311 16.64 11.18 -23.85
N ALA A 312 17.11 11.11 -22.60
CA ALA A 312 18.15 10.18 -22.17
C ALA A 312 17.73 8.71 -22.32
N VAL A 313 16.44 8.40 -22.20
CA VAL A 313 15.90 7.06 -22.45
C VAL A 313 15.60 6.83 -23.93
N LEU A 314 15.11 7.83 -24.65
CA LEU A 314 14.82 7.72 -26.07
C LEU A 314 16.09 7.58 -26.91
N SER A 315 17.15 8.33 -26.60
CA SER A 315 18.37 8.42 -27.41
C SER A 315 19.05 7.06 -27.62
N PRO A 316 19.30 6.22 -26.58
CA PRO A 316 19.93 4.91 -26.78
C PRO A 316 19.01 3.88 -27.45
N PHE A 317 17.69 4.11 -27.46
CA PHE A 317 16.73 3.27 -28.18
C PHE A 317 16.72 3.54 -29.69
N GLN A 318 17.42 4.58 -30.17
CA GLN A 318 17.50 4.93 -31.60
C GLN A 318 18.34 3.91 -32.39
N ILE A 319 17.83 2.68 -32.51
CA ILE A 319 18.54 1.57 -33.15
C ILE A 319 18.85 1.88 -34.62
N ASN A 320 18.07 2.74 -35.31
CA ASN A 320 18.34 3.34 -36.63
C ASN A 320 17.20 4.35 -36.98
N SER A 321 17.37 5.67 -36.79
CA SER A 321 16.52 6.81 -37.25
C SER A 321 15.00 6.62 -37.51
N ASN A 322 14.28 5.85 -36.69
CA ASN A 322 12.86 5.52 -36.88
C ASN A 322 11.87 6.50 -36.23
N VAL A 323 12.34 7.55 -35.58
CA VAL A 323 11.49 8.57 -34.94
C VAL A 323 11.03 9.58 -35.99
N ARG A 324 9.72 9.66 -36.22
CA ARG A 324 9.09 10.60 -37.17
C ARG A 324 8.69 11.92 -36.53
N GLY A 325 8.56 11.95 -35.21
CA GLY A 325 8.20 13.16 -34.50
C GLY A 325 8.32 12.99 -33.00
N LEU A 326 8.70 14.08 -32.34
CA LEU A 326 8.74 14.20 -30.89
C LEU A 326 8.13 15.54 -30.51
N SER A 327 7.24 15.53 -29.52
CA SER A 327 6.69 16.75 -28.94
C SER A 327 6.56 16.60 -27.44
N PHE A 328 6.68 17.73 -26.74
CA PHE A 328 6.41 17.82 -25.31
C PHE A 328 5.28 18.80 -25.09
N LYS A 329 4.41 18.50 -24.13
CA LYS A 329 3.39 19.42 -23.64
C LYS A 329 3.49 19.46 -22.12
N VAL A 330 3.48 20.67 -21.60
CA VAL A 330 3.40 20.91 -20.16
C VAL A 330 1.93 21.07 -19.81
N LEU A 331 1.46 20.23 -18.91
CA LEU A 331 0.19 20.41 -18.22
C LEU A 331 0.56 21.09 -16.90
N ASP A 332 0.45 22.42 -16.93
CA ASP A 332 0.81 23.31 -15.83
C ASP A 332 -0.18 23.19 -14.66
N ARG A 333 0.25 23.63 -13.47
CA ARG A 333 -0.52 23.66 -12.22
C ARG A 333 -1.88 24.36 -12.39
N ASN A 334 -2.00 25.25 -13.37
CA ASN A 334 -3.19 26.02 -13.73
C ASN A 334 -3.50 26.05 -15.25
N SER A 335 -3.34 24.95 -15.99
CA SER A 335 -3.53 25.02 -17.45
C SER A 335 -5.00 25.18 -17.87
N HIS A 336 -5.45 26.43 -17.97
CA HIS A 336 -6.04 26.90 -19.22
C HIS A 336 -4.97 26.81 -20.32
N VAL A 337 -5.38 26.25 -21.46
CA VAL A 337 -4.54 25.85 -22.58
C VAL A 337 -3.78 27.02 -23.20
N LEU A 338 -2.44 27.01 -23.15
CA LEU A 338 -1.60 27.82 -24.04
C LEU A 338 -0.97 26.91 -25.11
N ARG A 339 -1.52 26.97 -26.34
CA ARG A 339 -0.95 26.34 -27.54
C ARG A 339 0.29 27.11 -27.99
N GLY A 340 1.48 26.60 -27.67
CA GLY A 340 2.73 27.00 -28.33
C GLY A 340 3.18 25.94 -29.34
N ARG A 341 2.89 26.14 -30.63
CA ARG A 341 3.51 25.36 -31.72
C ARG A 341 4.93 25.92 -31.93
N ARG A 342 5.98 25.15 -31.66
CA ARG A 342 7.33 25.45 -32.17
C ARG A 342 7.52 24.66 -33.45
N ASP A 343 7.31 25.32 -34.59
CA ASP A 343 7.79 24.85 -35.90
C ASP A 343 9.30 25.10 -35.97
N LEU A 344 10.09 24.04 -35.97
CA LEU A 344 11.49 24.10 -36.37
C LEU A 344 11.56 24.21 -37.89
N ARG A 345 11.47 25.43 -38.42
CA ARG A 345 12.00 25.77 -39.75
C ARG A 345 13.20 26.68 -39.60
N ALA A 346 14.35 26.17 -40.01
CA ALA A 346 15.56 26.94 -40.19
C ALA A 346 15.30 28.15 -41.09
N LYS A 347 15.71 29.34 -40.64
CA LYS A 347 15.89 30.52 -41.48
C LYS A 347 17.24 31.19 -41.17
N PRO A 348 17.85 31.84 -42.16
CA PRO A 348 19.30 32.02 -42.25
C PRO A 348 19.80 33.27 -41.53
N ASN A 349 21.07 33.21 -41.16
CA ASN A 349 21.92 34.21 -40.52
C ASN A 349 21.68 35.67 -40.99
N PRO A 350 21.55 36.65 -40.09
CA PRO A 350 21.74 38.06 -40.42
C PRO A 350 23.23 38.44 -40.35
N ARG A 351 23.69 39.11 -41.42
CA ARG A 351 25.01 39.73 -41.56
C ARG A 351 25.23 40.81 -40.49
N TYR A 352 26.43 40.82 -39.89
CA TYR A 352 26.95 41.94 -39.11
C TYR A 352 27.19 43.18 -40.00
N PRO A 353 26.87 44.41 -39.56
CA PRO A 353 27.41 45.61 -40.17
C PRO A 353 28.81 45.92 -39.60
N LEU A 354 29.71 46.25 -40.52
CA LEU A 354 31.03 46.82 -40.27
C LEU A 354 30.91 48.14 -39.50
N ALA A 355 31.66 48.25 -38.41
CA ALA A 355 31.94 49.53 -37.77
C ALA A 355 33.08 50.22 -38.56
N ALA A 356 32.82 51.46 -38.99
CA ALA A 356 33.82 52.37 -39.53
C ALA A 356 33.65 53.74 -38.84
N LYS A 357 34.45 53.97 -37.79
CA LYS A 357 35.37 55.11 -37.62
C LYS A 357 35.97 55.09 -36.22
#